data_AF-A0A966IW96-F1
#
_entry.id   AF-A0A966IW96-F1
#
_cell.length_a   1.000
_cell.length_b   1.000
_cell.length_c   1.000
_cell.angle_alpha   90.00
_cell.angle_beta   90.00
_cell.angle_gamma   90.00
#
_symmetry.space_group_name_H-M   'P 1'
#
loop_
_entity.id
_entity.type
_entity.pdbx_description
1 polymer ?
#
loop_
_entity_poly.entity_id
_entity_poly.type
_entity_poly.pdbx_seq_one_letter_code
_entity_poly.pdbx_strand_id
1 'polypeptide(L)' 'MATPIEIGSRLRDIRRQQELTLKQVEIKSRGVWKSVVVGSYERGTRTLSIEKAFRLCDFYGVPCI' A
#
# COMPACT_ATOMS: atom_id res chain seq x y z
N MET A 1 -12.70 -4.05 -14.56
CA MET A 1 -11.29 -3.62 -14.34
C MET A 1 -11.31 -2.69 -13.15
N ALA A 2 -10.54 -2.97 -12.09
CA ALA A 2 -10.46 -2.07 -10.95
C ALA A 2 -9.72 -0.79 -11.36
N THR A 3 -10.31 0.36 -11.05
CA THR A 3 -9.72 1.67 -11.27
C THR A 3 -8.56 1.89 -10.28
N PRO A 4 -7.57 2.75 -10.61
CA PRO A 4 -6.43 3.01 -9.72
C PRO A 4 -6.82 3.46 -8.30
N ILE A 5 -7.97 4.11 -8.15
CA ILE A 5 -8.52 4.57 -6.86
C ILE A 5 -8.99 3.37 -6.02
N GLU A 6 -9.65 2.38 -6.63
CA GLU A 6 -10.11 1.17 -5.94
C GLU A 6 -8.92 0.36 -5.40
N ILE A 7 -7.82 0.28 -6.16
CA ILE A 7 -6.58 -0.39 -5.71
C ILE A 7 -5.99 0.33 -4.49
N GLY A 8 -5.90 1.66 -4.53
CA GLY A 8 -5.43 2.46 -3.40
C GLY A 8 -6.27 2.26 -2.14
N SER A 9 -7.60 2.24 -2.28
CA SER A 9 -8.50 1.96 -1.17
C SER A 9 -8.28 0.55 -0.60
N ARG A 10 -8.14 -0.45 -1.46
CA ARG A 10 -7.92 -1.83 -1.01
C ARG A 10 -6.61 -2.01 -0.27
N LEU A 11 -5.53 -1.34 -0.69
CA LEU A 11 -4.26 -1.30 0.05
C LEU A 11 -4.41 -0.70 1.44
N ARG A 12 -5.24 0.35 1.60
CA ARG A 12 -5.55 0.94 2.90
C ARG A 12 -6.27 -0.08 3.79
N ASP A 13 -7.23 -0.81 3.24
CA ASP A 13 -8.01 -1.78 3.99
C ASP A 13 -7.13 -2.94 4.48
N ILE A 14 -6.27 -3.47 3.61
CA ILE A 14 -5.28 -4.49 3.98
C ILE A 14 -4.37 -3.99 5.11
N ARG A 15 -3.84 -2.76 5.00
CA ARG A 15 -2.99 -2.18 6.05
C ARG A 15 -3.73 -2.07 7.38
N ARG A 16 -4.99 -1.63 7.35
CA ARG A 16 -5.84 -1.49 8.55
C ARG A 16 -6.22 -2.83 9.17
N GLN A 17 -6.47 -3.85 8.37
CA GLN A 17 -6.72 -5.22 8.84
C GLN A 17 -5.52 -5.80 9.60
N GLN A 18 -4.31 -5.36 9.27
CA GLN A 18 -3.09 -5.72 10.00
C GLN A 18 -2.76 -4.77 11.17
N GLU A 19 -3.66 -3.85 11.50
CA GLU A 19 -3.50 -2.86 12.57
C GLU A 19 -2.24 -1.98 12.41
N LEU A 20 -1.76 -1.81 11.18
CA LEU A 20 -0.57 -1.02 10.89
C LEU A 20 -0.95 0.44 10.62
N THR A 21 -0.32 1.36 11.32
CA THR A 21 -0.26 2.77 10.92
C THR A 21 0.69 2.96 9.73
N LEU A 22 0.56 4.07 9.00
CA LEU A 22 1.51 4.41 7.93
C LEU A 22 2.95 4.50 8.45
N LYS A 23 3.13 4.99 9.68
CA LYS A 23 4.45 5.06 10.32
C LYS A 23 5.02 3.69 10.64
N GLN A 24 4.19 2.76 11.12
CA GLN A 24 4.60 1.37 11.35
C GLN A 24 4.95 0.65 10.05
N VAL A 25 4.25 0.94 8.93
CA VAL A 25 4.65 0.43 7.61
C VAL A 25 6.06 0.88 7.23
N GLU A 26 6.40 2.14 7.46
CA GLU A 26 7.75 2.65 7.20
C GLU A 26 8.80 2.00 8.10
N ILE A 27 8.51 1.81 9.39
CA ILE A 27 9.44 1.17 10.32
C ILE A 27 9.63 -0.31 9.95
N LYS A 28 8.53 -1.06 9.75
CA LYS A 28 8.54 -2.50 9.43
C LYS A 28 9.23 -2.79 8.09
N SER A 29 9.09 -1.88 7.13
CA SER A 29 9.78 -1.95 5.84
C SER A 29 11.22 -1.43 5.86
N ARG A 30 11.76 -1.05 7.03
CA ARG A 30 13.10 -0.46 7.18
C ARG A 30 13.31 0.77 6.28
N GLY A 31 12.27 1.58 6.14
CA GLY A 31 12.30 2.83 5.37
C GLY A 31 12.08 2.68 3.86
N VAL A 32 11.91 1.45 3.35
CA VAL A 32 11.59 1.21 1.93
C VAL A 32 10.24 1.84 1.56
N TRP A 33 9.23 1.64 2.41
CA TRP A 33 7.90 2.20 2.22
C TRP A 33 7.69 3.45 3.08
N LYS A 34 7.99 4.62 2.52
CA LYS A 34 7.76 5.89 3.24
C LYS A 34 6.29 6.11 3.54
N SER A 35 5.98 6.52 4.78
CA SER A 35 4.62 6.74 5.29
C SER A 35 3.81 7.66 4.36
N VAL A 36 4.43 8.76 3.92
CA VAL A 36 3.83 9.76 3.02
C VAL A 36 3.52 9.16 1.65
N VAL A 37 4.41 8.30 1.14
CA VAL A 37 4.27 7.69 -0.19
C VAL A 37 3.13 6.67 -0.20
N VAL A 38 3.08 5.79 0.80
CA VAL A 38 1.98 4.82 0.96
C VAL A 38 0.65 5.54 1.13
N GLY A 39 0.60 6.59 1.96
CA GLY A 39 -0.63 7.38 2.13
C GLY A 39 -1.12 8.03 0.83
N SER A 40 -0.21 8.46 -0.05
CA SER A 40 -0.58 9.02 -1.35
C SER A 40 -1.09 7.98 -2.33
N TYR A 41 -0.57 6.74 -2.29
CA TYR A 41 -1.14 5.62 -3.05
C TYR A 41 -2.55 5.28 -2.56
N GLU A 42 -2.73 5.22 -1.24
CA GLU A 42 -4.04 4.89 -0.64
C GLU A 42 -5.13 5.93 -0.95
N ARG A 43 -4.76 7.20 -1.13
CA ARG A 43 -5.71 8.27 -1.49
C ARG A 43 -5.87 8.45 -3.00
N GLY A 44 -5.08 7.75 -3.82
CA GLY A 44 -5.07 7.96 -5.28
C GLY A 44 -4.44 9.28 -5.72
N THR A 45 -3.82 10.05 -4.82
CA THR A 45 -3.14 11.32 -5.16
C THR A 45 -1.79 11.10 -5.83
N ARG A 46 -1.32 9.85 -5.89
CA ARG A 46 -0.11 9.45 -6.61
C ARG A 46 -0.39 8.17 -7.38
N THR A 47 0.02 8.15 -8.66
CA THR A 47 -0.05 6.95 -9.49
C THR A 47 0.77 5.81 -8.89
N LEU A 48 0.14 4.65 -8.76
CA LEU A 48 0.75 3.40 -8.33
C LEU A 48 1.06 2.55 -9.56
N SER A 49 2.33 2.22 -9.79
CA SER A 49 2.70 1.27 -10.85
C SER A 49 2.36 -0.16 -10.44
N ILE A 50 2.15 -1.03 -11.42
CA ILE A 50 1.89 -2.45 -11.22
C ILE A 50 3.01 -3.10 -10.39
N GLU A 51 4.28 -2.85 -10.73
CA GLU A 51 5.43 -3.38 -9.97
C GLU A 51 5.36 -3.01 -8.49
N LYS A 52 5.03 -1.75 -8.16
CA LYS A 52 4.93 -1.32 -6.76
C LYS A 52 3.71 -1.90 -6.05
N ALA A 53 2.60 -2.12 -6.76
CA ALA A 53 1.45 -2.81 -6.21
C ALA A 53 1.84 -4.24 -5.79
N PHE A 54 2.52 -4.99 -6.66
CA PHE A 54 3.02 -6.34 -6.33
C PHE A 54 3.96 -6.33 -5.13
N ARG A 55 4.92 -5.41 -5.06
CA ARG A 55 5.83 -5.32 -3.90
C ARG A 55 5.10 -4.93 -2.60
N LEU A 56 4.03 -4.14 -2.67
CA LEU A 56 3.20 -3.84 -1.50
C LEU A 56 2.38 -5.06 -1.07
N CYS A 57 1.83 -5.81 -2.02
CA CYS A 57 1.14 -7.06 -1.73
C CYS A 57 2.07 -8.08 -1.08
N ASP A 58 3.29 -8.25 -1.59
CA ASP A 58 4.34 -9.09 -0.99
C ASP A 58 4.69 -8.63 0.43
N PHE A 59 4.91 -7.32 0.62
CA PHE A 59 5.17 -6.74 1.94
C PHE A 59 4.03 -6.99 2.94
N TYR A 60 2.78 -6.91 2.49
CA TYR A 60 1.62 -7.22 3.32
C TYR A 60 1.31 -8.72 3.40
N GLY A 61 2.02 -9.58 2.67
CA GLY A 61 1.75 -11.02 2.64
C GLY A 61 0.38 -11.39 2.08
N VAL A 62 -0.14 -10.59 1.14
CA VAL A 62 -1.44 -10.82 0.49
C VAL A 62 -1.27 -11.17 -0.99
N PRO A 63 -2.12 -12.03 -1.56
CA PRO A 63 -2.05 -12.36 -2.98
C PRO A 63 -2.44 -11.15 -3.84
N CYS A 64 -1.65 -10.90 -4.88
CA CYS A 64 -1.90 -9.89 -5.90
C CYS A 64 -2.46 -10.59 -7.15
N ILE A 65 -3.68 -11.12 -7.04
CA ILE A 65 -4.42 -11.78 -8.14
C ILE A 65 -5.64 -10.95 -8.55
#